data_AF-A0A2V7VLP0-F1
#
_entry.id   AF-A0A2V7VLP0-F1
#
_cell.length_a   1.000
_cell.length_b   1.000
_cell.length_c   1.000
_cell.angle_alpha   90.00
_cell.angle_beta   90.00
_cell.angle_gamma   90.00
#
_symmetry.space_group_name_H-M   'P 1'
#
loop_
_entity.id
_entity.type
_entity.pdbx_description
1 polymer ?
#
loop_
_entity_poly.entity_id
_entity_poly.type
_entity_poly.pdbx_seq_one_letter_code
_entity_poly.pdbx_strand_id
1 'polypeptide(L)'
;MPFECPGCGAPVDRRPSGWALRCPACGVLLRSAPAETGGPNPVYEVEVAGRPETRRRVELPWDEGERRRLRAWLLWSSAVTVSLVLALYALARFLR
;
A
#
# COMPACT_ATOMS: atom_id res chain seq x y z
N MET A 1 8.03 5.84 -10.40
CA MET A 1 7.29 6.02 -11.66
C MET A 1 6.27 7.11 -11.41
N PRO A 2 6.15 8.12 -12.30
CA PRO A 2 5.05 9.08 -12.24
C PRO A 2 3.71 8.41 -12.54
N PHE A 3 2.62 9.06 -12.13
CA PHE A 3 1.27 8.75 -12.59
C PHE A 3 0.60 10.02 -13.16
N GLU A 4 -0.42 9.87 -14.01
CA GLU A 4 -1.12 11.01 -14.62
C GLU A 4 -2.11 11.67 -13.66
N CYS A 5 -2.04 13.00 -13.52
CA CYS A 5 -2.98 13.77 -12.71
C CYS A 5 -4.41 13.70 -13.31
N PRO A 6 -5.44 13.25 -12.57
CA PRO A 6 -6.80 13.14 -13.11
C PRO A 6 -7.42 14.50 -13.51
N GLY A 7 -6.93 15.61 -12.96
CA GLY A 7 -7.45 16.95 -13.28
C GLY A 7 -6.80 17.66 -14.48
N CYS A 8 -5.69 17.14 -15.04
CA CYS A 8 -4.96 17.82 -16.12
C CYS A 8 -4.07 16.93 -17.01
N GLY A 9 -4.03 15.62 -16.78
CA GLY A 9 -3.18 14.66 -17.51
C GLY A 9 -1.68 14.71 -17.13
N ALA A 10 -1.17 15.84 -16.64
CA ALA A 10 0.26 16.02 -16.37
C ALA A 10 0.84 14.97 -15.39
N PRO A 11 2.09 14.52 -15.58
CA PRO A 11 2.72 13.52 -14.72
C PRO A 11 2.98 14.05 -13.29
N VAL A 12 2.88 13.14 -12.33
CA VAL A 12 3.09 13.37 -10.90
C VAL A 12 4.06 12.33 -10.37
N ASP A 13 5.31 12.71 -10.10
CA ASP A 13 6.37 11.82 -9.59
C ASP A 13 6.22 11.41 -8.11
N ARG A 14 5.34 12.08 -7.35
CA ARG A 14 5.03 11.68 -5.96
C ARG A 14 4.18 10.42 -5.95
N ARG A 15 4.38 9.53 -4.97
CA ARG A 15 3.46 8.39 -4.76
C ARG A 15 2.10 8.84 -4.21
N PRO A 16 0.99 8.18 -4.61
CA PRO A 16 -0.34 8.37 -4.02
C PRO A 16 -0.46 7.86 -2.57
N SER A 17 0.52 7.12 -2.04
CA SER A 17 0.59 6.78 -0.61
C SER A 17 1.03 7.94 0.30
N GLY A 18 1.33 9.13 -0.25
CA GLY A 18 1.68 10.32 0.52
C GLY A 18 0.49 11.03 1.16
N TRP A 19 0.68 11.62 2.34
CA TRP A 19 -0.36 12.33 3.09
C TRP A 19 -0.84 13.66 2.45
N ALA A 20 -0.07 14.21 1.51
CA ALA A 20 -0.38 15.48 0.84
C ALA A 20 0.09 15.46 -0.64
N LEU A 21 -0.77 14.95 -1.53
CA LEU A 21 -0.57 15.09 -2.97
C LEU A 21 -1.15 16.40 -3.49
N ARG A 22 -0.32 17.13 -4.22
CA ARG A 22 -0.70 18.27 -5.04
C ARG A 22 -0.04 18.09 -6.40
N CYS A 23 -0.78 18.27 -7.48
CA CYS A 23 -0.19 18.19 -8.82
C CYS A 23 0.78 19.39 -9.02
N PRO A 24 2.04 19.16 -9.47
CA PRO A 24 2.99 20.25 -9.66
C PRO A 24 2.63 21.16 -10.84
N ALA A 25 1.90 20.65 -11.85
CA ALA A 25 1.55 21.41 -13.05
C ALA A 25 0.32 22.33 -12.86
N CYS A 26 -0.76 21.83 -12.27
CA CYS A 26 -2.03 22.56 -12.13
C CYS A 26 -2.40 22.95 -10.69
N GLY A 27 -1.57 22.62 -9.70
CA GLY A 27 -1.73 23.06 -8.31
C GLY A 27 -2.90 22.47 -7.52
N VAL A 28 -3.81 21.68 -8.12
CA VAL A 28 -4.93 21.06 -7.39
C VAL A 28 -4.46 20.01 -6.39
N LEU A 29 -5.17 19.94 -5.26
CA LEU A 29 -5.00 18.88 -4.27
C LEU A 29 -5.60 17.58 -4.81
N LEU A 30 -4.85 16.49 -4.74
CA LEU A 30 -5.32 15.16 -5.07
C LEU A 30 -5.60 14.39 -3.79
N ARG A 31 -6.73 13.68 -3.74
CA ARG A 31 -6.98 12.62 -2.76
C ARG A 31 -6.65 11.28 -3.38
N SER A 32 -6.21 10.37 -2.54
CA SER A 32 -5.83 9.01 -2.91
C SER A 32 -6.28 8.05 -1.82
N ALA A 33 -6.93 6.96 -2.22
CA ALA A 33 -7.30 5.86 -1.34
C ALA A 33 -6.62 4.58 -1.82
N PRO A 34 -6.16 3.69 -0.92
CA PRO A 34 -5.78 2.34 -1.30
C PRO A 34 -7.02 1.61 -1.81
N ALA A 35 -6.90 0.90 -2.93
CA ALA A 35 -8.02 0.25 -3.60
C ALA A 35 -7.86 -1.28 -3.55
N GLU A 36 -8.96 -1.99 -3.33
CA GLU A 36 -8.93 -3.46 -3.28
C GLU A 36 -8.42 -4.06 -4.60
N THR A 37 -7.64 -5.12 -4.44
CA THR A 37 -6.67 -5.62 -5.40
C THR A 37 -6.45 -7.12 -5.17
N GLY A 38 -6.70 -7.94 -6.18
CA GLY A 38 -6.28 -9.35 -6.22
C GLY A 38 -4.96 -9.61 -6.94
N GLY A 39 -4.28 -8.54 -7.39
CA GLY A 39 -3.03 -8.59 -8.16
C GLY A 39 -1.76 -8.39 -7.32
N PRO A 40 -0.57 -8.52 -7.94
CA PRO A 40 0.71 -8.46 -7.24
C PRO A 40 1.23 -7.05 -6.92
N ASN A 41 0.61 -5.98 -7.43
CA ASN A 41 1.01 -4.59 -7.27
C ASN A 41 -0.08 -3.79 -6.53
N PRO A 42 0.26 -2.82 -5.66
CA PRO A 42 -0.74 -1.98 -5.00
C PRO A 42 -1.45 -1.05 -6.00
N VAL A 43 -2.77 -1.01 -5.89
CA VAL A 43 -3.62 -0.10 -6.65
C VAL A 43 -4.15 1.00 -5.74
N TYR A 44 -4.19 2.22 -6.26
CA TYR A 44 -4.77 3.38 -5.61
C TYR A 44 -5.84 3.99 -6.52
N GLU A 45 -6.95 4.44 -5.94
CA GLU A 45 -7.91 5.28 -6.64
C GLU A 45 -7.62 6.74 -6.27
N VAL A 46 -7.35 7.57 -7.28
CA VAL A 46 -6.89 8.95 -7.13
C VAL A 46 -7.91 9.90 -7.76
N GLU A 47 -8.34 10.90 -7.00
CA GLU A 47 -9.35 11.89 -7.40
C GLU A 47 -8.84 13.32 -7.13
N VAL A 48 -9.40 14.32 -7.81
CA VAL A 48 -9.23 15.72 -7.40
C VAL A 48 -10.10 15.96 -6.15
N ALA A 49 -9.52 16.56 -5.11
CA ALA A 49 -10.21 16.74 -3.83
C ALA A 49 -11.49 17.58 -3.99
N GLY A 50 -12.64 17.00 -3.67
CA GLY A 50 -13.96 17.63 -3.85
C GLY A 50 -14.60 17.41 -5.23
N ARG A 51 -14.01 16.56 -6.08
CA ARG A 51 -14.51 16.20 -7.41
C ARG A 51 -14.42 14.68 -7.67
N PRO A 52 -15.29 13.88 -7.04
CA PRO A 52 -15.26 12.41 -7.15
C PRO A 52 -15.52 11.89 -8.58
N GLU A 53 -16.08 12.72 -9.46
CA GLU A 53 -16.23 12.43 -10.89
C GLU A 53 -14.88 12.32 -11.64
N THR A 54 -13.79 12.80 -11.02
CA THR A 54 -12.41 12.70 -11.57
C THR A 54 -11.64 11.47 -11.07
N ARG A 55 -12.29 10.56 -10.33
CA ARG A 55 -11.67 9.38 -9.73
C ARG A 55 -11.10 8.43 -10.78
N ARG A 56 -9.79 8.21 -10.76
CA ARG A 56 -9.04 7.37 -11.68
C ARG A 56 -8.25 6.30 -10.92
N ARG A 57 -8.36 5.04 -11.34
CA ARG A 57 -7.58 3.91 -10.79
C ARG A 57 -6.14 3.96 -11.33
N VAL A 58 -5.17 3.80 -10.45
CA VAL A 58 -3.72 3.86 -10.71
C VAL A 58 -3.03 2.67 -10.05
N GLU A 59 -2.54 1.73 -10.84
CA GLU A 59 -1.65 0.65 -10.37
C GLU A 59 -0.20 1.13 -10.39
N LEU A 60 0.56 0.83 -9.33
CA LEU A 60 1.97 1.20 -9.19
C LEU A 60 2.77 0.02 -8.66
N PRO A 61 4.00 -0.25 -9.15
CA PRO A 61 4.83 -1.28 -8.58
C PRO A 61 5.24 -0.93 -7.14
N TRP A 62 5.24 -1.95 -6.26
CA TRP A 62 5.71 -1.84 -4.88
C TRP A 62 7.08 -1.16 -4.76
N ASP A 63 7.26 -0.38 -3.70
CA ASP A 63 8.58 0.11 -3.30
C ASP A 63 9.47 -1.00 -2.76
N GLU A 64 10.79 -0.87 -2.93
CA GLU A 64 11.73 -1.80 -2.27
C GLU A 64 11.87 -1.49 -0.77
N GLY A 65 11.44 -0.32 -0.28
CA GLY A 65 11.20 -0.07 1.14
C GLY A 65 9.96 -0.81 1.67
N GLU A 66 8.83 -0.69 0.96
CA GLU A 66 7.56 -1.37 1.29
C GLU A 66 7.73 -2.90 1.26
N ARG A 67 8.38 -3.46 0.24
CA ARG A 67 8.74 -4.89 0.15
C ARG A 67 9.59 -5.36 1.32
N ARG A 68 10.60 -4.59 1.74
CA ARG A 68 11.43 -4.93 2.91
C ARG A 68 10.62 -4.89 4.21
N ARG A 69 9.72 -3.91 4.37
CA ARG A 69 8.80 -3.84 5.52
C ARG A 69 7.82 -5.03 5.55
N LEU A 70 7.24 -5.39 4.41
CA LEU A 70 6.36 -6.55 4.26
C LEU A 70 7.09 -7.87 4.57
N ARG A 71 8.28 -8.09 3.97
CA ARG A 71 9.12 -9.28 4.25
C ARG A 71 9.46 -9.39 5.74
N ALA A 72 9.90 -8.28 6.37
CA ALA A 72 10.20 -8.26 7.79
C ALA A 72 8.97 -8.58 8.67
N TRP A 73 7.82 -8.01 8.34
CA TRP A 73 6.57 -8.26 9.08
C TRP A 73 6.12 -9.73 8.95
N LEU A 74 6.13 -10.28 7.72
CA LEU A 74 5.80 -11.70 7.48
C LEU A 74 6.76 -12.65 8.21
N LEU A 75 8.07 -12.35 8.23
CA LEU A 75 9.05 -13.13 8.99
C LEU A 75 8.75 -13.10 10.50
N TRP A 76 8.42 -11.93 11.07
CA TRP A 76 8.02 -11.82 12.48
C TRP A 76 6.72 -12.57 12.79
N SER A 77 5.67 -12.42 11.98
CA SER A 77 4.41 -13.16 12.16
C SER A 77 4.61 -14.67 12.05
N SER A 78 5.47 -15.13 11.15
CA SER A 78 5.82 -16.55 10.99
C SER A 78 6.60 -17.06 12.20
N ALA A 79 7.59 -16.32 12.67
CA ALA A 79 8.38 -16.66 13.86
C ALA A 79 7.49 -16.77 15.11
N VAL A 80 6.61 -15.79 15.35
CA VAL A 80 5.64 -15.83 16.47
C VAL A 80 4.72 -17.04 16.37
N THR A 81 4.20 -17.35 15.17
CA THR A 81 3.33 -18.52 14.95
C THR A 81 4.05 -19.83 15.25
N VAL A 82 5.28 -20.00 14.74
CA VAL A 82 6.11 -21.19 15.00
C VAL A 82 6.47 -21.31 16.48
N SER A 83 6.87 -20.22 17.14
CA SER A 83 7.16 -20.21 18.58
C SER A 83 5.95 -20.60 19.44
N LEU A 84 4.75 -20.11 19.09
CA LEU A 84 3.51 -20.47 19.78
C LEU A 84 3.18 -21.96 19.60
N VAL A 85 3.28 -22.49 18.38
CA VAL A 85 3.06 -23.93 18.10
C VAL A 85 4.06 -24.81 18.87
N LEU A 86 5.34 -24.42 18.91
CA LEU A 86 6.36 -25.13 19.68
C LEU A 86 6.10 -25.10 21.20
N ALA A 87 5.67 -23.95 21.74
CA ALA A 87 5.32 -23.81 23.16
C ALA A 87 4.09 -24.67 23.52
N LEU A 88 3.04 -24.67 22.69
CA LEU A 88 1.86 -25.51 22.88
C LEU A 88 2.20 -27.01 22.77
N TYR A 89 3.05 -27.39 21.80
CA TYR A 89 3.54 -28.77 21.67
C TYR A 89 4.35 -29.20 22.89
N ALA A 90 5.28 -28.36 23.38
CA ALA A 90 6.08 -28.64 24.56
C ALA A 90 5.22 -28.79 25.82
N LEU A 91 4.21 -27.93 26.00
CA LEU A 91 3.25 -28.02 27.11
C LEU A 91 2.43 -29.32 27.04
N ALA A 92 1.87 -29.65 25.87
CA ALA A 92 1.13 -30.90 25.65
C ALA A 92 2.02 -32.16 25.80
N ARG A 93 3.32 -32.03 25.52
CA ARG A 93 4.34 -33.08 25.73
C ARG A 93 4.73 -33.24 27.20
N PHE A 94 4.54 -32.22 28.03
CA PHE A 94 4.86 -32.22 29.47
C PHE A 94 3.66 -32.65 30.33
N LEU A 95 2.43 -32.44 29.84
CA LEU A 95 1.17 -32.89 30.44
C LEU A 95 0.82 -34.36 30.06
N ARG A 96 1.78 -35.13 29.51
CA ARG A 96 1.58 -36.47 28.96
C ARG A 96 2.79 -37.39 29.13
#